data_AF-A0A073IR75-F1
#
_entry.id   AF-A0A073IR75-F1
#
_cell.length_a   1.000
_cell.length_b   1.000
_cell.length_c   1.000
_cell.angle_alpha   90.00
_cell.angle_beta   90.00
_cell.angle_gamma   90.00
#
_symmetry.space_group_name_H-M   'P 1'
#
loop_
_entity.id
_entity.type
_entity.pdbx_description
1 polymer ?
#
loop_
_entity_poly.entity_id
_entity_poly.type
_entity_poly.pdbx_seq_one_letter_code
_entity_poly.pdbx_strand_id
1 'polypeptide(L)'
;MASYRDGTVAVTNGSKIVTGVNTAFNSSGIYAGDIFSLVDGNLLPTGPLYEVESVQSDTKLTLKQAYQGTTGSAKAYVVMNMAGNQTTPRLAAEVTHLLDETRPITNNLSASPIPAGIPQAGGNGKLAAGWTQQCYPALSGESDSAIIGATTVGDIIIRKVSV
;
A
#
# COMPACT_ATOMS: atom_id res chain seq x y z
N MET A 1 4.88 -20.12 4.44
CA MET A 1 4.77 -21.07 5.57
C MET A 1 4.25 -20.29 6.77
N ALA A 2 3.10 -20.65 7.36
CA ALA A 2 2.56 -19.90 8.51
C ALA A 2 3.18 -20.34 9.85
N SER A 3 3.74 -21.55 9.93
CA SER A 3 4.44 -22.06 11.12
C SER A 3 5.49 -23.12 10.76
N TYR A 4 6.59 -23.18 11.50
CA TYR A 4 7.69 -24.14 11.37
C TYR A 4 7.80 -25.05 12.61
N ARG A 5 7.99 -26.36 12.41
CA ARG A 5 7.93 -27.38 13.49
C ARG A 5 8.91 -28.54 13.32
N ASP A 6 9.75 -28.55 12.29
CA ASP A 6 10.58 -29.72 12.00
C ASP A 6 11.71 -29.87 13.02
N GLY A 7 12.03 -31.13 13.37
CA GLY A 7 13.04 -31.44 14.36
C GLY A 7 12.55 -31.24 15.80
N THR A 8 13.50 -31.11 16.72
CA THR A 8 13.22 -30.89 18.15
C THR A 8 14.14 -29.85 18.73
N VAL A 9 13.81 -29.33 19.91
CA VAL A 9 14.61 -28.31 20.59
C VAL A 9 15.00 -28.71 22.00
N ALA A 10 16.14 -28.21 22.42
CA ALA A 10 16.58 -28.17 23.80
C ALA A 10 16.51 -26.74 24.31
N VAL A 11 15.85 -26.58 25.45
CA VAL A 11 15.65 -25.29 26.13
C VAL A 11 16.09 -25.43 27.58
N THR A 12 16.74 -24.39 28.09
CA THR A 12 17.24 -24.35 29.46
C THR A 12 16.62 -23.16 30.18
N ASN A 13 16.05 -23.40 31.36
CA ASN A 13 15.50 -22.35 32.21
C ASN A 13 16.59 -21.29 32.49
N GLY A 14 16.24 -20.01 32.32
CA GLY A 14 17.16 -18.89 32.46
C GLY A 14 18.05 -18.62 31.25
N SER A 15 18.07 -19.48 30.23
CA SER A 15 18.82 -19.27 28.99
C SER A 15 17.97 -18.59 27.92
N LYS A 16 18.58 -17.71 27.13
CA LYS A 16 17.97 -17.18 25.90
C LYS A 16 18.19 -18.09 24.69
N ILE A 17 19.12 -19.03 24.79
CA ILE A 17 19.53 -19.88 23.67
C ILE A 17 18.61 -21.09 23.59
N VAL A 18 18.06 -21.31 22.39
CA VAL A 18 17.35 -22.53 22.01
C VAL A 18 18.23 -23.28 21.01
N THR A 19 18.49 -24.54 21.31
CA THR A 19 19.32 -25.41 20.47
C THR A 19 18.43 -26.43 19.78
N GLY A 20 18.41 -26.43 18.46
CA GLY A 20 17.67 -27.38 17.64
C GLY A 20 18.46 -28.63 17.29
N VAL A 21 17.75 -29.73 17.08
CA VAL A 21 18.25 -31.00 16.53
C VAL A 21 17.39 -31.36 15.34
N ASN A 22 18.03 -31.57 14.17
CA ASN A 22 17.36 -31.76 12.88
C ASN A 22 16.40 -30.61 12.52
N THR A 23 16.76 -29.39 12.95
CA THR A 23 16.06 -28.15 12.61
C THR A 23 16.79 -27.44 11.47
N ALA A 24 16.08 -26.54 10.79
CA ALA A 24 16.55 -25.73 9.69
C ALA A 24 16.10 -24.27 9.92
N PHE A 25 16.40 -23.72 11.10
CA PHE A 25 15.89 -22.41 11.52
C PHE A 25 16.20 -21.30 10.52
N ASN A 26 17.43 -21.25 9.98
CA ASN A 26 17.83 -20.22 9.05
C ASN A 26 17.25 -20.50 7.65
N SER A 27 17.42 -21.74 7.18
CA SER A 27 17.01 -22.16 5.83
C SER A 27 15.48 -22.20 5.64
N SER A 28 14.71 -22.30 6.72
CA SER A 28 13.23 -22.33 6.68
C SER A 28 12.58 -20.94 6.72
N GLY A 29 13.39 -19.87 6.72
CA GLY A 29 12.90 -18.49 6.70
C GLY A 29 12.31 -18.02 8.04
N ILE A 30 12.96 -18.37 9.15
CA ILE A 30 12.67 -17.79 10.46
C ILE A 30 13.51 -16.54 10.63
N TYR A 31 12.90 -15.46 11.11
CA TYR A 31 13.57 -14.18 11.29
C TYR A 31 13.37 -13.63 12.71
N ALA A 32 14.15 -12.59 13.03
CA ALA A 32 13.93 -11.81 14.24
C ALA A 32 12.51 -11.24 14.25
N GLY A 33 11.85 -11.30 15.40
CA GLY A 33 10.44 -10.93 15.57
C GLY A 33 9.44 -12.06 15.38
N ASP A 34 9.86 -13.26 14.98
CA ASP A 34 8.99 -14.44 14.98
C ASP A 34 8.70 -14.94 16.40
N ILE A 35 7.66 -15.77 16.55
CA ILE A 35 7.22 -16.27 17.85
C ILE A 35 7.55 -17.75 18.02
N PHE A 36 8.35 -18.07 19.02
CA PHE A 36 8.66 -19.42 19.46
C PHE A 36 7.79 -19.85 20.64
N SER A 37 7.33 -21.10 20.63
CA SER A 37 6.71 -21.74 21.81
C SER A 37 6.91 -23.25 21.79
N LEU A 38 6.89 -23.87 22.97
CA LEU A 38 6.80 -25.33 23.08
C LEU A 38 5.36 -25.80 22.85
N VAL A 39 5.22 -27.02 22.34
CA VAL A 39 3.91 -27.62 22.07
C VAL A 39 3.73 -28.98 22.74
N ASP A 40 2.48 -29.36 22.99
CA ASP A 40 2.12 -30.70 23.46
C ASP A 40 2.03 -31.70 22.29
N GLY A 41 1.64 -32.94 22.60
CA GLY A 41 1.40 -34.00 21.62
C GLY A 41 0.28 -33.68 20.61
N ASN A 42 -0.58 -32.69 20.90
CA ASN A 42 -1.62 -32.20 19.99
C ASN A 42 -1.15 -30.99 19.17
N LEU A 43 0.15 -30.65 19.24
CA LEU A 43 0.76 -29.51 18.55
C LEU A 43 0.25 -28.13 19.00
N LEU A 44 -0.40 -28.07 20.17
CA LEU A 44 -0.89 -26.83 20.77
C LEU A 44 0.18 -26.20 21.66
N PRO A 45 0.34 -24.86 21.64
CA PRO A 45 1.27 -24.16 22.53
C PRO A 45 0.94 -24.42 24.00
N THR A 46 1.91 -24.94 24.76
CA THR A 46 1.72 -25.34 26.18
C THR A 46 2.21 -24.28 27.16
N GLY A 47 2.80 -23.19 26.68
CA GLY A 47 3.49 -22.23 27.53
C GLY A 47 3.60 -20.83 26.93
N PRO A 48 4.41 -19.96 27.54
CA PRO A 48 4.59 -18.59 27.09
C PRO A 48 5.08 -18.52 25.64
N LEU A 49 4.73 -17.42 24.99
CA LEU A 49 5.21 -17.08 23.66
C LEU A 49 6.50 -16.26 23.79
N TYR A 50 7.54 -16.66 23.07
CA TYR A 50 8.86 -16.04 23.13
C TYR A 50 9.19 -15.40 21.78
N GLU A 51 9.54 -14.12 21.79
CA GLU A 51 10.02 -13.43 20.58
C GLU A 51 11.45 -13.87 20.26
N VAL A 52 11.69 -14.19 18.98
CA VAL A 52 13.01 -14.48 18.43
C VAL A 52 13.80 -13.18 18.29
N GLU A 53 14.97 -13.10 18.94
CA GLU A 53 15.89 -11.97 18.80
C GLU A 53 16.79 -12.13 17.57
N SER A 54 17.35 -13.32 17.36
CA SER A 54 18.17 -13.62 16.19
C SER A 54 18.31 -15.12 15.96
N VAL A 55 18.50 -15.51 14.71
CA VAL A 55 18.85 -16.88 14.29
C VAL A 55 20.34 -16.91 13.98
N GLN A 56 21.12 -17.72 14.69
CA GLN A 56 22.57 -17.80 14.46
C GLN A 56 22.94 -18.91 13.46
N SER A 57 22.16 -19.98 13.42
CA SER A 57 22.35 -21.09 12.48
C SER A 57 21.07 -21.92 12.36
N ASP A 58 21.05 -22.91 11.47
CA ASP A 58 19.94 -23.85 11.33
C ASP A 58 19.55 -24.58 12.62
N THR A 59 20.46 -24.65 13.58
CA THR A 59 20.29 -25.34 14.87
C THR A 59 20.39 -24.42 16.08
N LYS A 60 20.48 -23.09 15.89
CA LYS A 60 20.64 -22.16 17.01
C LYS A 60 19.87 -20.88 16.82
N LEU A 61 19.05 -20.59 17.84
CA LEU A 61 18.16 -19.45 17.94
C LEU A 61 18.40 -18.76 19.28
N THR A 62 18.32 -17.43 19.31
CA THR A 62 18.29 -16.65 20.56
C THR A 62 16.94 -15.96 20.71
N LEU A 63 16.37 -16.08 21.90
CA LEU A 63 15.13 -15.43 22.31
C LEU A 63 15.43 -14.09 22.97
N LYS A 64 14.52 -13.13 22.82
CA LYS A 64 14.65 -11.79 23.41
C LYS A 64 14.62 -11.82 24.94
N GLN A 65 13.75 -12.65 25.48
CA GLN A 65 13.61 -12.93 26.91
C GLN A 65 14.17 -14.32 27.25
N ALA A 66 14.68 -14.49 28.47
CA ALA A 66 15.14 -15.79 28.94
C ALA A 66 13.96 -16.78 29.04
N TYR A 67 14.21 -18.03 28.66
CA TYR A 67 13.20 -19.09 28.76
C TYR A 67 12.88 -19.37 30.23
N GLN A 68 11.58 -19.33 30.58
CA GLN A 68 11.09 -19.45 31.96
C GLN A 68 10.44 -20.80 32.25
N GLY A 69 10.29 -21.66 31.23
CA GLY A 69 9.71 -23.00 31.40
C GLY A 69 10.70 -24.01 31.98
N THR A 70 10.26 -25.25 32.13
CA THR A 70 11.11 -26.35 32.60
C THR A 70 12.19 -26.66 31.57
N THR A 71 13.43 -26.78 32.03
CA THR A 71 14.56 -27.26 31.22
C THR A 71 14.25 -28.63 30.64
N GLY A 72 14.54 -28.83 29.36
CA GLY A 72 14.38 -30.12 28.72
C GLY A 72 14.96 -30.17 27.32
N SER A 73 15.33 -31.38 26.92
CA SER A 73 15.82 -31.70 25.58
C SER A 73 14.75 -32.44 24.77
N ALA A 74 14.93 -32.49 23.45
CA ALA A 74 14.05 -33.19 22.52
C ALA A 74 12.56 -32.77 22.64
N LYS A 75 12.30 -31.49 22.90
CA LYS A 75 10.95 -30.94 23.02
C LYS A 75 10.38 -30.62 21.65
N ALA A 76 9.08 -30.89 21.47
CA ALA A 76 8.32 -30.41 20.33
C ALA A 76 8.08 -28.90 20.48
N TYR A 77 8.10 -28.19 19.36
CA TYR A 77 7.97 -26.74 19.34
C TYR A 77 7.23 -26.26 18.10
N VAL A 78 6.94 -24.95 18.10
CA VAL A 78 6.46 -24.22 16.94
C VAL A 78 7.15 -22.86 16.88
N VAL A 79 7.55 -22.47 15.68
CA VAL A 79 7.89 -21.08 15.37
C VAL A 79 6.83 -20.53 14.42
N MET A 80 6.09 -19.53 14.86
CA MET A 80 5.06 -18.85 14.09
C MET A 80 5.69 -17.65 13.40
N ASN A 81 5.69 -17.66 12.07
CA ASN A 81 6.28 -16.58 11.30
C ASN A 81 5.33 -15.38 11.31
N MET A 82 5.75 -14.28 11.94
CA MET A 82 4.88 -13.13 12.15
C MET A 82 4.91 -12.16 10.96
N ALA A 83 6.06 -12.07 10.26
CA ALA A 83 6.23 -11.24 9.07
C ALA A 83 5.50 -11.84 7.84
N GLY A 84 5.61 -13.14 7.62
CA GLY A 84 4.92 -13.89 6.57
C GLY A 84 3.41 -13.96 6.78
N ASN A 85 2.93 -13.90 8.02
CA ASN A 85 1.49 -13.78 8.31
C ASN A 85 0.93 -12.37 8.14
N GLN A 86 1.77 -11.31 8.13
CA GLN A 86 1.29 -9.93 8.04
C GLN A 86 1.51 -9.27 6.68
N THR A 87 2.55 -9.65 5.93
CA THR A 87 2.89 -9.01 4.65
C THR A 87 1.89 -9.30 3.54
N THR A 88 1.40 -10.54 3.41
CA THR A 88 0.37 -10.89 2.41
C THR A 88 -0.98 -10.20 2.63
N PRO A 89 -1.59 -10.24 3.84
CA PRO A 89 -2.85 -9.53 4.06
C PRO A 89 -2.70 -8.01 3.98
N ARG A 90 -1.55 -7.46 4.40
CA ARG A 90 -1.28 -6.02 4.30
C ARG A 90 -1.08 -5.57 2.85
N LEU A 91 -0.39 -6.36 2.03
CA LEU A 91 -0.27 -6.08 0.59
C LEU A 91 -1.63 -6.17 -0.09
N ALA A 92 -2.44 -7.17 0.25
CA ALA A 92 -3.80 -7.29 -0.29
C ALA A 92 -4.68 -6.09 0.12
N ALA A 93 -4.59 -5.63 1.37
CA ALA A 93 -5.28 -4.43 1.84
C ALA A 93 -4.81 -3.17 1.10
N GLU A 94 -3.49 -3.00 0.88
CA GLU A 94 -2.93 -1.87 0.15
C GLU A 94 -3.34 -1.86 -1.33
N VAL A 95 -3.33 -3.03 -1.99
CA VAL A 95 -3.81 -3.18 -3.37
C VAL A 95 -5.31 -2.87 -3.45
N THR A 96 -6.10 -3.28 -2.46
CA THR A 96 -7.53 -2.96 -2.39
C THR A 96 -7.74 -1.46 -2.23
N HIS A 97 -6.96 -0.82 -1.36
CA HIS A 97 -7.01 0.62 -1.14
C HIS A 97 -6.64 1.41 -2.41
N LEU A 98 -5.57 1.00 -3.11
CA LEU A 98 -5.18 1.60 -4.39
C LEU A 98 -6.26 1.40 -5.46
N LEU A 99 -6.91 0.23 -5.50
CA LEU A 99 -7.99 -0.02 -6.43
C LEU A 99 -9.17 0.92 -6.16
N ASP A 100 -9.58 1.06 -4.90
CA ASP A 100 -10.68 1.95 -4.52
C ASP A 100 -10.37 3.43 -4.78
N GLU A 101 -9.13 3.86 -4.55
CA GLU A 101 -8.66 5.22 -4.87
C GLU A 101 -8.66 5.49 -6.38
N THR A 102 -8.33 4.49 -7.21
CA THR A 102 -8.22 4.64 -8.67
C THR A 102 -9.53 4.37 -9.42
N ARG A 103 -10.54 3.76 -8.78
CA ARG A 103 -11.89 3.57 -9.32
C ARG A 103 -12.57 4.87 -9.82
N PRO A 104 -12.56 6.01 -9.12
CA PRO A 104 -13.15 7.25 -9.64
C PRO A 104 -12.42 7.79 -10.88
N ILE A 105 -11.10 7.58 -10.98
CA ILE A 105 -10.30 7.97 -12.16
C ILE A 105 -10.63 7.10 -13.37
N THR A 106 -10.91 5.81 -13.16
CA THR A 106 -11.32 4.91 -14.26
C THR A 106 -12.79 5.09 -14.65
N ASN A 107 -13.69 5.36 -13.70
CA ASN A 107 -15.09 5.65 -13.99
C ASN A 107 -15.30 7.01 -14.67
N ASN A 108 -14.43 7.98 -14.45
CA ASN A 108 -14.45 9.23 -15.21
C ASN A 108 -13.90 9.05 -16.65
N LEU A 109 -13.24 7.92 -16.93
CA LEU A 109 -12.80 7.49 -18.26
C LEU A 109 -13.87 6.72 -19.05
N SER A 110 -15.09 6.57 -18.49
CA SER A 110 -16.22 5.86 -19.13
C SER A 110 -16.77 6.53 -20.38
N ALA A 111 -16.33 7.75 -20.67
CA ALA A 111 -16.42 8.28 -22.01
C ALA A 111 -15.25 7.72 -22.83
N SER A 112 -15.52 6.77 -23.75
CA SER A 112 -14.86 6.84 -25.07
C SER A 112 -14.80 8.32 -25.40
N PRO A 113 -13.64 8.96 -25.66
CA PRO A 113 -13.51 10.41 -25.65
C PRO A 113 -14.52 11.01 -26.61
N ILE A 114 -15.71 11.26 -26.06
CA ILE A 114 -16.80 11.92 -26.71
C ILE A 114 -16.56 13.38 -26.34
N PRO A 115 -16.77 14.30 -27.27
CA PRO A 115 -16.39 15.72 -27.16
C PRO A 115 -16.86 16.52 -25.92
N ALA A 116 -17.47 15.90 -24.91
CA ALA A 116 -18.09 16.57 -23.78
C ALA A 116 -17.19 16.72 -22.52
N GLY A 117 -16.21 15.85 -22.29
CA GLY A 117 -15.47 15.82 -21.00
C GLY A 117 -14.01 16.31 -21.04
N ILE A 118 -13.38 16.25 -22.21
CA ILE A 118 -12.00 16.72 -22.42
C ILE A 118 -12.06 17.74 -23.55
N PRO A 119 -11.55 18.96 -23.38
CA PRO A 119 -11.51 19.94 -24.47
C PRO A 119 -10.63 19.40 -25.60
N GLN A 120 -11.26 18.96 -26.69
CA GLN A 120 -10.60 18.61 -27.94
C GLN A 120 -10.62 19.82 -28.86
N ALA A 121 -9.49 20.11 -29.51
CA ALA A 121 -9.44 21.13 -30.53
C ALA A 121 -10.25 20.67 -31.75
N GLY A 122 -11.15 21.53 -32.24
CA GLY A 122 -11.92 21.26 -33.46
C GLY A 122 -11.02 21.23 -34.69
N GLY A 123 -11.60 20.96 -35.87
CA GLY A 123 -10.85 20.92 -37.15
C GLY A 123 -10.13 22.21 -37.54
N ASN A 124 -10.35 23.30 -36.82
CA ASN A 124 -9.65 24.59 -36.92
C ASN A 124 -8.54 24.78 -35.85
N GLY A 125 -8.20 23.72 -35.09
CA GLY A 125 -7.16 23.75 -34.06
C GLY A 125 -7.53 24.52 -32.78
N LYS A 126 -8.79 24.93 -32.61
CA LYS A 126 -9.24 25.72 -31.44
C LYS A 126 -10.13 24.88 -30.51
N LEU A 127 -9.97 25.11 -29.20
CA LEU A 127 -10.87 24.54 -28.17
C LEU A 127 -12.22 25.27 -28.19
N ALA A 128 -13.28 24.60 -27.74
CA ALA A 128 -14.62 25.20 -27.64
C ALA A 128 -14.66 26.35 -26.60
N ALA A 129 -15.42 27.42 -26.88
CA ALA A 129 -15.42 28.67 -26.11
C ALA A 129 -15.71 28.50 -24.60
N GLY A 130 -16.50 27.49 -24.21
CA GLY A 130 -16.79 27.16 -22.81
C GLY A 130 -15.60 26.61 -22.00
N TRP A 131 -14.48 26.32 -22.66
CA TRP A 131 -13.24 25.80 -22.04
C TRP A 131 -12.09 26.82 -22.04
N THR A 132 -12.23 27.93 -22.76
CA THR A 132 -11.28 29.04 -22.71
C THR A 132 -11.85 30.10 -21.78
N GLN A 133 -11.08 30.59 -20.79
CA GLN A 133 -11.49 31.79 -20.07
C GLN A 133 -11.66 32.93 -21.10
N GLN A 134 -12.90 33.31 -21.34
CA GLN A 134 -13.26 34.32 -22.32
C GLN A 134 -12.95 35.69 -21.72
N CYS A 135 -11.70 36.15 -21.86
CA CYS A 135 -11.34 37.52 -21.54
C CYS A 135 -11.86 38.43 -22.67
N TYR A 136 -13.13 38.82 -22.60
CA TYR A 136 -13.57 39.99 -23.35
C TYR A 136 -13.05 41.24 -22.63
N PRO A 137 -12.33 42.16 -23.30
CA PRO A 137 -12.19 43.51 -22.76
C PRO A 137 -13.61 44.10 -22.68
N ALA A 138 -14.15 44.20 -21.47
CA ALA A 138 -15.47 44.77 -21.24
C ALA A 138 -15.42 46.28 -21.57
N LEU A 139 -16.02 46.69 -22.69
CA LEU A 139 -16.56 48.04 -22.83
C LEU A 139 -17.90 48.03 -22.10
N SER A 140 -17.93 48.66 -20.93
CA SER A 140 -19.03 48.65 -19.97
C SER A 140 -20.42 48.77 -20.61
N GLY A 141 -21.22 47.72 -20.53
CA GLY A 141 -22.68 47.80 -20.59
C GLY A 141 -23.34 47.82 -21.98
N GLU A 142 -22.63 47.67 -23.09
CA GLU A 142 -23.28 47.52 -24.40
C GLU A 142 -23.59 46.05 -24.72
N SER A 143 -24.86 45.75 -25.03
CA SER A 143 -25.29 44.45 -25.55
C SER A 143 -24.85 44.27 -27.00
N ASP A 144 -24.52 43.03 -27.37
CA ASP A 144 -23.93 42.62 -28.67
C ASP A 144 -24.66 43.17 -29.91
N SER A 145 -25.97 43.39 -29.82
CA SER A 145 -26.81 43.93 -30.89
C SER A 145 -26.52 45.39 -31.28
N ALA A 146 -25.75 46.14 -30.48
CA ALA A 146 -25.33 47.53 -30.78
C ALA A 146 -23.96 47.61 -31.48
N ILE A 147 -23.32 46.46 -31.72
CA ILE A 147 -21.99 46.34 -32.31
C ILE A 147 -22.14 46.16 -33.84
N ILE A 148 -22.37 47.27 -34.54
CA ILE A 148 -22.62 47.30 -35.99
C ILE A 148 -21.36 47.19 -36.88
N GLY A 149 -20.16 47.05 -36.29
CA GLY A 149 -18.89 47.22 -37.02
C GLY A 149 -17.80 46.17 -36.83
N ALA A 150 -17.99 45.15 -35.99
CA ALA A 150 -17.01 44.08 -35.84
C ALA A 150 -17.39 42.92 -36.76
N THR A 151 -17.09 43.05 -38.04
CA THR A 151 -17.46 42.06 -39.06
C THR A 151 -16.47 40.89 -39.19
N THR A 152 -15.35 40.91 -38.46
CA THR A 152 -14.32 39.87 -38.54
C THR A 152 -13.68 39.51 -37.21
N VAL A 153 -13.16 38.27 -37.14
CA VAL A 153 -12.48 37.74 -35.94
C VAL A 153 -11.16 38.46 -35.72
N GLY A 154 -11.06 39.21 -34.62
CA GLY A 154 -9.84 39.94 -34.23
C GLY A 154 -9.98 41.46 -34.22
N ASP A 155 -11.12 42.01 -34.62
CA ASP A 155 -11.36 43.46 -34.61
C ASP A 155 -11.56 43.99 -33.18
N ILE A 156 -10.87 45.09 -32.85
CA ILE A 156 -11.05 45.84 -31.60
C ILE A 156 -11.72 47.17 -31.95
N ILE A 157 -12.88 47.45 -31.35
CA ILE A 157 -13.61 48.71 -31.53
C ILE A 157 -13.30 49.65 -30.37
N ILE A 158 -12.75 50.82 -30.66
CA ILE A 158 -12.56 51.91 -29.70
C ILE A 158 -13.48 53.06 -30.11
N ARG A 159 -14.47 53.39 -29.26
CA ARG A 159 -15.33 54.57 -29.46
C ARG A 159 -14.85 55.70 -28.56
N LYS A 160 -14.78 56.92 -29.09
CA LYS A 160 -14.55 58.12 -28.28
C LYS A 160 -15.83 58.42 -27.51
N VAL A 161 -15.82 58.23 -26.19
CA VAL A 161 -16.87 58.76 -25.32
C VAL A 161 -16.56 60.24 -25.12
N SER A 162 -17.42 61.12 -25.65
CA SER A 162 -17.39 62.53 -25.24
C SER A 162 -18.04 62.61 -23.86
N VAL A 163 -17.28 63.13 -22.89
CA VAL A 163 -17.79 63.47 -21.55
C VAL A 163 -18.63 64.74 -21.66
#